data_AF-A0A9X7U1B8-F1
#
_entry.id   AF-A0A9X7U1B8-F1
#
_cell.length_a   1.000
_cell.length_b   1.000
_cell.length_c   1.000
_cell.angle_alpha   90.00
_cell.angle_beta   90.00
_cell.angle_gamma   90.00
#
_symmetry.space_group_name_H-M   'P 1'
#
loop_
_entity.id
_entity.type
_entity.pdbx_description
1 polymer ?
#
loop_
_entity_poly.entity_id
_entity_poly.type
_entity_poly.pdbx_seq_one_letter_code
_entity_poly.pdbx_strand_id
1 'polypeptide(L)'
;MTKYENMNPTIARNKENLSKEHQFFEQYKKKDKSDFQNLAYQQHNGGLTRILDMTTDPLVALFFAVNNNERADSSVFVFIRENVSADSLEAKLMSFVPTVSSREVSVIVDQFNKKYNCSLTIERATNILSHDLFITPNTLIDNDNERMKEQKGTFAFPANEIKNNKIVGIKDFRDTKSYQEIIIPFEYQEKIFSELKERNYSSDRLYKDPTKDRIVPDLKDVSKATIVNFHKVTSAYKKENGTVFTHTLLKKKELEKLGYQIAKERNDEMLTLWFRRKGAPRGVNILTQFWSQGNGKRWWNTGKNVDQFILQEDWSDSFYIYQLVLTDSDKVNRKVLPQSKNAVEVILDVKLLRGKLHIKTNLYAGARLFITGEGYSKTVITQENCDDYYLPIDPSVNRMEGQVTLATPSLQPKDFLEKAGIDFENLKGDFIKRDNNMLSLISGIKEFDCKIENDS
;
A
#
# COMPACT_ATOMS: atom_id res chain seq x y z
N MET A 1 4.20 2.23 11.80
CA MET A 1 4.66 3.63 11.94
C MET A 1 4.68 4.19 10.53
N THR A 2 3.81 5.17 10.24
CA THR A 2 3.80 5.83 8.92
C THR A 2 5.07 6.65 8.78
N LYS A 3 5.77 6.54 7.64
CA LYS A 3 7.00 7.32 7.41
C LYS A 3 6.69 8.80 7.19
N TYR A 4 5.55 9.09 6.57
CA TYR A 4 5.15 10.44 6.20
C TYR A 4 3.73 10.71 6.68
N GLU A 5 3.60 11.55 7.70
CA GLU A 5 2.28 11.94 8.22
C GLU A 5 1.52 12.85 7.23
N ASN A 6 2.26 13.67 6.47
CA ASN A 6 1.72 14.67 5.54
C ASN A 6 2.42 14.61 4.17
N MET A 7 1.64 14.67 3.08
CA MET A 7 2.12 14.73 1.70
C MET A 7 1.85 16.11 1.09
N ASN A 8 2.72 17.08 1.34
CA ASN A 8 2.45 18.45 0.92
C ASN A 8 2.96 18.75 -0.50
N PRO A 9 2.14 19.40 -1.35
CA PRO A 9 2.56 19.81 -2.69
C PRO A 9 3.68 20.85 -2.57
N THR A 10 4.51 20.97 -3.60
CA THR A 10 5.75 21.76 -3.54
C THR A 10 5.49 23.23 -3.21
N ILE A 11 4.36 23.80 -3.64
CA ILE A 11 3.96 25.17 -3.30
C ILE A 11 3.60 25.35 -1.81
N ALA A 12 3.11 24.31 -1.14
CA ALA A 12 2.64 24.39 0.25
C ALA A 12 3.77 24.15 1.28
N ARG A 13 4.94 23.70 0.83
CA ARG A 13 6.09 23.41 1.72
C ARG A 13 6.72 24.66 2.33
N ASN A 14 6.50 25.83 1.71
CA ASN A 14 6.87 27.13 2.27
C ASN A 14 5.70 28.10 2.09
N LYS A 15 5.22 28.69 3.19
CA LYS A 15 4.06 29.59 3.21
C LYS A 15 4.21 30.79 2.28
N GLU A 16 5.44 31.27 2.06
CA GLU A 16 5.72 32.41 1.17
C GLU A 16 5.51 32.08 -0.31
N ASN A 17 5.53 30.81 -0.70
CA ASN A 17 5.40 30.41 -2.10
C ASN A 17 3.97 30.60 -2.61
N LEU A 18 2.96 30.40 -1.75
CA LEU A 18 1.55 30.46 -2.15
C LEU A 18 1.14 31.87 -2.66
N SER A 19 1.71 32.93 -2.09
CA SER A 19 1.48 34.30 -2.54
C SER A 19 2.11 34.60 -3.90
N LYS A 20 3.16 33.84 -4.28
CA LYS A 20 3.89 33.97 -5.54
C LYS A 20 3.48 32.93 -6.59
N GLU A 21 2.55 32.03 -6.29
CA GLU A 21 2.19 30.91 -7.18
C GLU A 21 1.73 31.38 -8.56
N HIS A 22 1.04 32.52 -8.68
CA HIS A 22 0.73 33.10 -10.00
C HIS A 22 1.98 33.42 -10.83
N GLN A 23 3.01 33.96 -10.19
CA GLN A 23 4.28 34.26 -10.86
C GLN A 23 4.97 32.97 -11.31
N PHE A 24 4.97 31.93 -10.47
CA PHE A 24 5.51 30.62 -10.86
C PHE A 24 4.72 30.00 -12.00
N PHE A 25 3.40 30.11 -12.01
CA PHE A 25 2.56 29.59 -13.10
C PHE A 25 2.90 30.27 -14.43
N GLU A 26 2.94 31.61 -14.46
CA GLU A 26 3.20 32.36 -15.70
C GLU A 26 4.62 32.08 -16.27
N GLN A 27 5.60 31.73 -15.44
CA GLN A 27 6.96 31.36 -15.90
C GLN A 27 6.98 30.08 -16.76
N TYR A 28 6.08 29.13 -16.49
CA TYR A 28 6.06 27.82 -17.17
C TYR A 28 4.94 27.72 -18.21
N LYS A 29 4.05 28.71 -18.27
CA LYS A 29 2.84 28.70 -19.09
C LYS A 29 3.16 28.68 -20.58
N LYS A 30 2.58 27.70 -21.27
CA LYS A 30 2.53 27.59 -22.72
C LYS A 30 1.12 27.92 -23.22
N LYS A 31 1.04 28.66 -24.33
CA LYS A 31 -0.23 29.22 -24.85
C LYS A 31 -1.17 28.16 -25.44
N ASP A 32 -0.60 27.07 -25.94
CA ASP A 32 -1.28 25.93 -26.55
C ASP A 32 -1.79 24.89 -25.54
N LYS A 33 -1.53 25.12 -24.24
CA LYS A 33 -1.90 24.20 -23.16
C LYS A 33 -3.02 24.79 -22.29
N SER A 34 -3.92 23.93 -21.86
CA SER A 34 -4.89 24.24 -20.81
C SER A 34 -4.18 24.56 -19.49
N ASP A 35 -4.90 25.17 -18.53
CA ASP A 35 -4.33 25.51 -17.23
C ASP A 35 -3.79 24.27 -16.51
N PHE A 36 -4.50 23.14 -16.63
CA PHE A 36 -4.09 21.89 -15.99
C PHE A 36 -2.87 21.27 -16.70
N GLN A 37 -2.85 21.23 -18.03
CA GLN A 37 -1.65 20.77 -18.77
C GLN A 37 -0.42 21.62 -18.41
N ASN A 38 -0.59 22.94 -18.25
CA ASN A 38 0.48 23.82 -17.80
C ASN A 38 0.98 23.49 -16.38
N LEU A 39 0.08 23.17 -15.44
CA LEU A 39 0.48 22.73 -14.10
C LEU A 39 1.23 21.40 -14.11
N ALA A 40 0.75 20.41 -14.86
CA ALA A 40 1.42 19.12 -14.99
C ALA A 40 2.81 19.29 -15.64
N TYR A 41 2.90 20.11 -16.68
CA TYR A 41 4.18 20.46 -17.30
C TYR A 41 5.12 21.17 -16.31
N GLN A 42 4.64 22.15 -15.57
CA GLN A 42 5.40 22.87 -14.55
C GLN A 42 5.97 21.92 -13.50
N GLN A 43 5.14 21.02 -12.94
CA GLN A 43 5.57 20.03 -11.95
C GLN A 43 6.68 19.12 -12.50
N HIS A 44 6.55 18.69 -13.75
CA HIS A 44 7.53 17.77 -14.35
C HIS A 44 8.86 18.43 -14.72
N ASN A 45 8.88 19.75 -14.87
CA ASN A 45 10.07 20.55 -15.17
C ASN A 45 10.64 21.27 -13.93
N GLY A 46 10.27 20.82 -12.72
CA GLY A 46 10.86 21.30 -11.46
C GLY A 46 10.22 22.56 -10.87
N GLY A 47 9.12 23.04 -11.44
CA GLY A 47 8.36 24.16 -10.92
C GLY A 47 7.56 23.82 -9.66
N LEU A 48 7.28 24.84 -8.84
CA LEU A 48 6.48 24.71 -7.62
C LEU A 48 4.99 24.70 -7.96
N THR A 49 4.26 23.64 -7.61
CA THR A 49 2.84 23.50 -7.93
C THR A 49 1.99 23.12 -6.72
N ARG A 50 0.68 23.31 -6.85
CA ARG A 50 -0.35 22.87 -5.89
C ARG A 50 -0.79 21.43 -6.05
N ILE A 51 -0.36 20.74 -7.09
CA ILE A 51 -0.77 19.36 -7.37
C ILE A 51 0.20 18.37 -6.73
N LEU A 52 -0.32 17.20 -6.40
CA LEU A 52 0.45 16.02 -6.06
C LEU A 52 0.54 15.12 -7.28
N ASP A 53 1.75 14.64 -7.54
CA ASP A 53 2.04 13.69 -8.60
C ASP A 53 1.78 12.27 -8.09
N MET A 54 0.99 11.51 -8.83
CA MET A 54 0.57 10.16 -8.50
C MET A 54 0.76 9.27 -9.73
N THR A 55 0.80 7.96 -9.55
CA THR A 55 0.92 7.02 -10.67
C THR A 55 -0.07 5.87 -10.50
N THR A 56 -0.56 5.38 -11.64
CA THR A 56 -1.35 4.15 -11.71
C THR A 56 -0.50 2.89 -11.87
N ASP A 57 0.81 3.05 -12.10
CA ASP A 57 1.73 1.92 -12.25
C ASP A 57 2.45 1.64 -10.93
N PRO A 58 2.21 0.48 -10.30
CA PRO A 58 2.82 0.14 -9.02
C PRO A 58 4.35 0.05 -9.08
N LEU A 59 4.93 -0.28 -10.25
CA LEU A 59 6.38 -0.35 -10.41
C LEU A 59 7.00 1.04 -10.58
N VAL A 60 6.28 2.00 -11.17
CA VAL A 60 6.68 3.41 -11.15
C VAL A 60 6.67 3.92 -9.70
N ALA A 61 5.60 3.65 -8.94
CA ALA A 61 5.51 4.05 -7.53
C ALA A 61 6.67 3.46 -6.71
N LEU A 62 6.94 2.17 -6.90
CA LEU A 62 8.04 1.48 -6.22
C LEU A 62 9.40 2.07 -6.60
N PHE A 63 9.62 2.40 -7.88
CA PHE A 63 10.84 3.07 -8.34
C PHE A 63 11.07 4.38 -7.57
N PHE A 64 10.07 5.27 -7.53
CA PHE A 64 10.20 6.54 -6.81
C PHE A 64 10.41 6.34 -5.30
N ALA A 65 9.80 5.31 -4.71
CA ALA A 65 10.00 4.99 -3.31
C ALA A 65 11.46 4.61 -3.02
N VAL A 66 12.08 3.76 -3.86
CA VAL A 66 13.45 3.27 -3.62
C VAL A 66 14.55 4.14 -4.24
N ASN A 67 14.20 5.06 -5.16
CA ASN A 67 15.13 5.98 -5.81
C ASN A 67 15.43 7.21 -4.93
N ASN A 68 16.00 6.95 -3.74
CA ASN A 68 16.43 7.98 -2.80
C ASN A 68 17.87 7.74 -2.33
N ASN A 69 18.51 8.83 -1.89
CA ASN A 69 19.91 8.83 -1.47
C ASN A 69 20.09 8.65 0.06
N GLU A 70 18.99 8.47 0.79
CA GLU A 70 18.99 8.41 2.25
C GLU A 70 19.03 6.96 2.74
N ARG A 71 19.64 6.75 3.92
CA ARG A 71 19.56 5.47 4.64
C ARG A 71 18.30 5.43 5.48
N ALA A 72 17.16 5.27 4.81
CA ALA A 72 15.85 5.22 5.43
C ALA A 72 14.98 4.15 4.77
N ASP A 73 14.01 3.61 5.52
CA ASP A 73 12.89 2.88 4.92
C ASP A 73 12.12 3.79 3.97
N SER A 74 11.34 3.22 3.07
CA SER A 74 10.50 3.97 2.14
C SER A 74 9.07 3.47 2.17
N SER A 75 8.14 4.20 1.58
CA SER A 75 6.72 3.82 1.59
C SER A 75 6.09 4.01 0.22
N VAL A 76 5.20 3.11 -0.14
CA VAL A 76 4.24 3.27 -1.25
C VAL A 76 2.85 3.42 -0.65
N PHE A 77 2.16 4.51 -1.00
CA PHE A 77 0.81 4.78 -0.54
C PHE A 77 -0.19 4.44 -1.65
N VAL A 78 -1.15 3.58 -1.34
CA VAL A 78 -2.24 3.19 -2.25
C VAL A 78 -3.44 4.06 -1.96
N PHE A 79 -4.00 4.70 -2.98
CA PHE A 79 -5.21 5.52 -2.86
C PHE A 79 -6.34 4.91 -3.68
N ILE A 80 -7.49 4.69 -3.03
CA ILE A 80 -8.73 4.24 -3.68
C ILE A 80 -9.78 5.29 -3.34
N ARG A 81 -10.08 6.17 -4.29
CA ARG A 81 -10.88 7.40 -4.06
C ARG A 81 -11.82 7.68 -5.23
N GLU A 82 -12.92 8.34 -4.91
CA GLU A 82 -13.75 9.00 -5.93
C GLU A 82 -12.86 9.99 -6.71
N ASN A 83 -13.07 10.03 -8.01
CA ASN A 83 -12.24 10.81 -8.93
C ASN A 83 -13.12 11.47 -9.98
N VAL A 84 -12.61 12.53 -10.58
CA VAL A 84 -13.27 13.28 -11.64
C VAL A 84 -12.37 13.37 -12.87
N SER A 85 -12.99 13.50 -14.05
CA SER A 85 -12.24 13.78 -15.28
C SER A 85 -11.48 15.11 -15.17
N ALA A 86 -10.30 15.19 -15.78
CA ALA A 86 -9.52 16.42 -15.90
C ALA A 86 -10.30 17.57 -16.60
N ASP A 87 -11.31 17.23 -17.40
CA ASP A 87 -12.18 18.20 -18.08
C ASP A 87 -13.40 18.65 -17.27
N SER A 88 -13.60 18.08 -16.07
CA SER A 88 -14.68 18.46 -15.16
C SER A 88 -14.58 19.93 -14.73
N LEU A 89 -15.71 20.49 -14.29
CA LEU A 89 -15.78 21.85 -13.76
C LEU A 89 -14.84 22.00 -12.55
N GLU A 90 -14.80 20.97 -11.71
CA GLU A 90 -14.01 20.89 -10.49
C GLU A 90 -12.51 20.94 -10.80
N ALA A 91 -12.04 20.12 -11.75
CA ALA A 91 -10.64 20.10 -12.15
C ALA A 91 -10.21 21.40 -12.86
N LYS A 92 -11.08 21.96 -13.71
CA LYS A 92 -10.88 23.27 -14.35
C LYS A 92 -10.77 24.38 -13.32
N LEU A 93 -11.64 24.41 -12.31
CA LEU A 93 -11.58 25.41 -11.25
C LEU A 93 -10.29 25.30 -10.42
N MET A 94 -9.94 24.08 -9.98
CA MET A 94 -8.74 23.85 -9.16
C MET A 94 -7.44 24.19 -9.91
N SER A 95 -7.39 23.90 -11.21
CA SER A 95 -6.26 24.25 -12.08
C SER A 95 -6.22 25.72 -12.49
N PHE A 96 -7.34 26.44 -12.42
CA PHE A 96 -7.43 27.86 -12.73
C PHE A 96 -6.91 28.77 -11.60
N VAL A 97 -7.05 28.38 -10.33
CA VAL A 97 -6.58 29.19 -9.18
C VAL A 97 -5.14 29.73 -9.32
N PRO A 98 -4.12 28.95 -9.74
CA PRO A 98 -2.76 29.47 -9.92
C PRO A 98 -2.64 30.48 -11.06
N THR A 99 -3.60 30.58 -11.98
CA THR A 99 -3.55 31.57 -13.06
C THR A 99 -4.00 32.96 -12.62
N VAL A 100 -4.48 33.10 -11.38
CA VAL A 100 -5.01 34.36 -10.84
C VAL A 100 -4.12 34.84 -9.70
N SER A 101 -3.75 36.12 -9.73
CA SER A 101 -2.94 36.75 -8.68
C SER A 101 -3.71 36.96 -7.37
N SER A 102 -5.03 37.19 -7.47
CA SER A 102 -5.91 37.31 -6.31
C SER A 102 -6.17 35.95 -5.64
N ARG A 103 -6.33 35.99 -4.31
CA ARG A 103 -6.75 34.83 -3.48
C ARG A 103 -8.18 34.96 -2.95
N GLU A 104 -8.87 36.02 -3.31
CA GLU A 104 -10.30 36.19 -3.00
C GLU A 104 -11.11 35.26 -3.91
N VAL A 105 -11.91 34.38 -3.31
CA VAL A 105 -12.69 33.36 -4.03
C VAL A 105 -13.69 34.02 -4.98
N SER A 106 -14.29 35.15 -4.61
CA SER A 106 -15.17 35.92 -5.51
C SER A 106 -14.46 36.33 -6.79
N VAL A 107 -13.26 36.91 -6.68
CA VAL A 107 -12.46 37.35 -7.84
C VAL A 107 -12.06 36.15 -8.72
N ILE A 108 -11.67 35.03 -8.10
CA ILE A 108 -11.35 33.80 -8.84
C ILE A 108 -12.58 33.30 -9.61
N VAL A 109 -13.75 33.26 -8.97
CA VAL A 109 -15.01 32.80 -9.59
C VAL A 109 -15.43 33.71 -10.74
N ASP A 110 -15.37 35.03 -10.56
CA ASP A 110 -15.72 35.99 -11.61
C ASP A 110 -14.84 35.82 -12.85
N GLN A 111 -13.52 35.68 -12.65
CA GLN A 111 -12.58 35.47 -13.75
C GLN A 111 -12.73 34.09 -14.39
N PHE A 112 -13.00 33.05 -13.59
CA PHE A 112 -13.26 31.70 -14.07
C PHE A 112 -14.50 31.65 -14.95
N ASN A 113 -15.61 32.21 -14.48
CA ASN A 113 -16.89 32.29 -15.20
C ASN A 113 -16.71 33.03 -16.53
N LYS A 114 -15.96 34.14 -16.53
CA LYS A 114 -15.64 34.89 -17.74
C LYS A 114 -14.79 34.08 -18.73
N LYS A 115 -13.77 33.35 -18.25
CA LYS A 115 -12.88 32.57 -19.11
C LYS A 115 -13.58 31.35 -19.74
N TYR A 116 -14.39 30.65 -18.95
CA TYR A 116 -15.01 29.38 -19.34
C TYR A 116 -16.47 29.52 -19.79
N ASN A 117 -16.99 30.76 -19.87
CA ASN A 117 -18.38 31.07 -20.22
C ASN A 117 -19.39 30.22 -19.42
N CYS A 118 -19.26 30.23 -18.10
CA CYS A 118 -20.10 29.46 -17.19
C CYS A 118 -20.64 30.32 -16.04
N SER A 119 -21.55 29.75 -15.24
CA SER A 119 -22.22 30.46 -14.14
C SER A 119 -22.02 29.71 -12.82
N LEU A 120 -20.76 29.55 -12.41
CA LEU A 120 -20.41 28.97 -11.13
C LEU A 120 -20.68 29.98 -10.00
N THR A 121 -21.46 29.60 -9.00
CA THR A 121 -21.71 30.40 -7.79
C THR A 121 -20.52 30.35 -6.84
N ILE A 122 -20.30 31.41 -6.05
CA ILE A 122 -19.27 31.47 -5.00
C ILE A 122 -19.41 30.32 -3.99
N GLU A 123 -20.63 29.96 -3.60
CA GLU A 123 -20.89 28.86 -2.66
C GLU A 123 -20.39 27.52 -3.21
N ARG A 124 -20.85 27.14 -4.42
CA ARG A 124 -20.37 25.92 -5.09
C ARG A 124 -18.86 25.93 -5.32
N ALA A 125 -18.28 27.06 -5.71
CA ALA A 125 -16.84 27.19 -5.87
C ALA A 125 -16.09 26.96 -4.56
N THR A 126 -16.56 27.55 -3.46
CA THR A 126 -15.98 27.39 -2.13
C THR A 126 -16.05 25.93 -1.68
N ASN A 127 -17.16 25.24 -1.96
CA ASN A 127 -17.32 23.82 -1.70
C ASN A 127 -16.26 22.99 -2.47
N ILE A 128 -16.14 23.19 -3.78
CA ILE A 128 -15.14 22.49 -4.62
C ILE A 128 -13.72 22.75 -4.10
N LEU A 129 -13.36 24.02 -3.92
CA LEU A 129 -12.01 24.44 -3.51
C LEU A 129 -11.63 23.93 -2.12
N SER A 130 -12.60 23.60 -1.26
CA SER A 130 -12.37 23.17 0.13
C SER A 130 -12.20 21.67 0.31
N HIS A 131 -12.32 20.87 -0.76
CA HIS A 131 -12.19 19.41 -0.77
C HIS A 131 -10.99 18.98 -1.62
N ASP A 132 -10.45 17.79 -1.30
CA ASP A 132 -9.45 17.19 -2.16
C ASP A 132 -10.10 16.72 -3.46
N LEU A 133 -9.35 16.76 -4.54
CA LEU A 133 -9.78 16.28 -5.84
C LEU A 133 -8.79 15.27 -6.38
N PHE A 134 -9.26 14.07 -6.73
CA PHE A 134 -8.47 13.06 -7.42
C PHE A 134 -8.88 13.03 -8.89
N ILE A 135 -7.89 12.93 -9.77
CA ILE A 135 -8.13 12.96 -11.21
C ILE A 135 -8.20 11.55 -11.76
N THR A 136 -9.23 11.28 -12.55
CA THR A 136 -9.39 10.01 -13.26
C THR A 136 -8.19 9.79 -14.17
N PRO A 137 -7.48 8.66 -14.04
CA PRO A 137 -6.32 8.36 -14.90
C PRO A 137 -6.65 8.49 -16.39
N ASN A 138 -5.67 8.89 -17.19
CA ASN A 138 -5.76 9.04 -18.65
C ASN A 138 -6.77 10.09 -19.15
N THR A 139 -7.40 10.89 -18.28
CA THR A 139 -8.27 12.00 -18.71
C THR A 139 -7.52 13.28 -19.03
N LEU A 140 -6.33 13.48 -18.44
CA LEU A 140 -5.42 14.56 -18.84
C LEU A 140 -4.44 14.04 -19.91
N ILE A 141 -4.63 14.49 -21.15
CA ILE A 141 -3.75 14.13 -22.27
C ILE A 141 -2.81 15.31 -22.55
N ASP A 142 -1.51 15.11 -22.41
CA ASP A 142 -0.48 16.09 -22.78
C ASP A 142 0.61 15.38 -23.57
N ASN A 143 0.59 15.55 -24.90
CA ASN A 143 1.47 14.80 -25.77
C ASN A 143 2.93 15.20 -25.68
N ASP A 144 3.20 16.44 -25.27
CA ASP A 144 4.56 16.99 -25.19
C ASP A 144 5.17 16.78 -23.79
N ASN A 145 4.36 16.33 -22.82
CA ASN A 145 4.83 16.00 -21.48
C ASN A 145 5.19 14.52 -21.41
N GLU A 146 6.31 14.15 -22.03
CA GLU A 146 6.80 12.76 -22.07
C GLU A 146 7.01 12.18 -20.66
N ARG A 147 7.43 13.00 -19.69
CA ARG A 147 7.62 12.57 -18.30
C ARG A 147 6.29 12.08 -17.68
N MET A 148 5.17 12.74 -17.98
CA MET A 148 3.83 12.31 -17.56
C MET A 148 3.46 10.96 -18.17
N LYS A 149 3.77 10.76 -19.46
CA LYS A 149 3.51 9.51 -20.18
C LYS A 149 4.29 8.35 -19.58
N GLU A 150 5.60 8.53 -19.40
CA GLU A 150 6.49 7.46 -18.91
C GLU A 150 6.16 7.04 -17.48
N GLN A 151 5.72 7.99 -16.65
CA GLN A 151 5.33 7.72 -15.27
C GLN A 151 3.89 7.19 -15.13
N LYS A 152 3.11 7.12 -16.22
CA LYS A 152 1.67 6.84 -16.19
C LYS A 152 0.97 7.70 -15.13
N GLY A 153 1.32 8.98 -15.17
CA GLY A 153 1.00 9.97 -14.15
C GLY A 153 -0.49 10.28 -14.10
N THR A 154 -0.99 10.44 -12.88
CA THR A 154 -2.26 11.10 -12.57
C THR A 154 -2.02 12.07 -11.41
N PHE A 155 -3.02 12.86 -11.04
CA PHE A 155 -2.83 13.94 -10.09
C PHE A 155 -3.90 13.98 -9.02
N ALA A 156 -3.53 14.57 -7.89
CA ALA A 156 -4.47 15.01 -6.88
C ALA A 156 -4.26 16.49 -6.57
N PHE A 157 -5.35 17.19 -6.28
CA PHE A 157 -5.33 18.51 -5.70
C PHE A 157 -5.71 18.41 -4.22
N PRO A 158 -4.82 18.78 -3.30
CA PRO A 158 -5.22 18.94 -1.91
C PRO A 158 -6.19 20.12 -1.76
N ALA A 159 -7.11 19.99 -0.80
CA ALA A 159 -8.05 21.04 -0.44
C ALA A 159 -7.37 22.37 -0.10
N ASN A 160 -7.99 23.50 -0.45
CA ASN A 160 -7.56 24.81 0.00
C ASN A 160 -8.05 25.07 1.44
N GLU A 161 -7.27 25.84 2.20
CA GLU A 161 -7.72 26.46 3.45
C GLU A 161 -8.33 27.82 3.11
N ILE A 162 -9.63 27.99 3.38
CA ILE A 162 -10.38 29.20 3.05
C ILE A 162 -10.86 29.86 4.34
N LYS A 163 -10.54 31.14 4.52
CA LYS A 163 -11.01 31.98 5.64
C LYS A 163 -11.53 33.29 5.08
N ASN A 164 -12.72 33.73 5.52
CA ASN A 164 -13.34 34.98 5.09
C ASN A 164 -13.34 35.16 3.56
N ASN A 165 -13.75 34.12 2.82
CA ASN A 165 -13.78 34.09 1.36
C ASN A 165 -12.41 34.21 0.66
N LYS A 166 -11.31 33.98 1.37
CA LYS A 166 -9.94 34.04 0.86
C LYS A 166 -9.20 32.72 1.05
N ILE A 167 -8.47 32.28 0.03
CA ILE A 167 -7.53 31.16 0.12
C ILE A 167 -6.30 31.63 0.91
N VAL A 168 -6.09 31.06 2.09
CA VAL A 168 -4.98 31.40 3.00
C VAL A 168 -3.89 30.31 3.06
N GLY A 169 -4.19 29.13 2.52
CA GLY A 169 -3.32 27.96 2.62
C GLY A 169 -3.82 26.81 1.75
N ILE A 170 -3.04 25.72 1.78
CA ILE A 170 -3.43 24.41 1.26
C ILE A 170 -3.43 23.47 2.46
N LYS A 171 -4.52 22.72 2.65
CA LYS A 171 -4.62 21.75 3.75
C LYS A 171 -3.65 20.60 3.51
N ASP A 172 -3.06 20.09 4.59
CA ASP A 172 -2.18 18.93 4.50
C ASP A 172 -2.92 17.74 3.91
N PHE A 173 -2.30 17.11 2.91
CA PHE A 173 -2.78 15.86 2.38
C PHE A 173 -2.29 14.73 3.28
N ARG A 174 -3.08 14.40 4.30
CA ARG A 174 -2.70 13.44 5.35
C ARG A 174 -2.74 12.00 4.87
N ASP A 175 -1.81 11.18 5.39
CA ASP A 175 -1.79 9.73 5.14
C ASP A 175 -3.06 9.03 5.61
N THR A 176 -3.84 9.55 6.57
CA THR A 176 -5.15 8.98 6.91
C THR A 176 -6.09 8.83 5.70
N LYS A 177 -5.78 9.49 4.58
CA LYS A 177 -6.45 9.38 3.29
C LYS A 177 -5.85 8.35 2.31
N SER A 178 -4.78 7.63 2.60
CA SER A 178 -4.40 6.42 1.83
C SER A 178 -5.33 5.25 2.22
N TYR A 179 -5.50 4.26 1.36
CA TYR A 179 -6.12 2.97 1.71
C TYR A 179 -5.11 2.05 2.41
N GLN A 180 -3.88 2.00 1.88
CA GLN A 180 -2.81 1.17 2.40
C GLN A 180 -1.46 1.89 2.27
N GLU A 181 -0.60 1.70 3.27
CA GLU A 181 0.84 2.01 3.18
C GLU A 181 1.62 0.69 3.10
N ILE A 182 2.48 0.57 2.10
CA ILE A 182 3.42 -0.54 1.93
C ILE A 182 4.80 -0.02 2.27
N ILE A 183 5.34 -0.46 3.41
CA ILE A 183 6.68 -0.09 3.85
C ILE A 183 7.72 -0.96 3.12
N ILE A 184 8.72 -0.30 2.54
CA ILE A 184 9.85 -0.91 1.83
C ILE A 184 11.11 -0.76 2.69
N PRO A 185 11.57 -1.82 3.37
CA PRO A 185 12.73 -1.74 4.24
C PRO A 185 14.01 -1.40 3.46
N PHE A 186 14.86 -0.56 4.05
CA PHE A 186 16.10 -0.08 3.43
C PHE A 186 16.98 -1.19 2.84
N GLU A 187 17.14 -2.31 3.56
CA GLU A 187 18.04 -3.41 3.20
C GLU A 187 17.72 -4.01 1.83
N TYR A 188 16.45 -3.95 1.42
CA TYR A 188 15.95 -4.51 0.16
C TYR A 188 15.97 -3.51 -0.99
N GLN A 189 16.09 -2.21 -0.71
CA GLN A 189 15.88 -1.19 -1.73
C GLN A 189 16.91 -1.27 -2.87
N GLU A 190 18.18 -1.63 -2.58
CA GLU A 190 19.23 -1.73 -3.63
C GLU A 190 18.89 -2.85 -4.62
N LYS A 191 18.49 -4.02 -4.11
CA LYS A 191 18.04 -5.15 -4.94
C LYS A 191 16.79 -4.80 -5.74
N ILE A 192 15.77 -4.22 -5.09
CA ILE A 192 14.54 -3.78 -5.76
C ILE A 192 14.85 -2.79 -6.88
N PHE A 193 15.73 -1.81 -6.61
CA PHE A 193 16.13 -0.82 -7.61
C PHE A 193 16.83 -1.46 -8.81
N SER A 194 17.74 -2.42 -8.58
CA SER A 194 18.39 -3.18 -9.66
C SER A 194 17.38 -3.96 -10.51
N GLU A 195 16.47 -4.71 -9.89
CA GLU A 195 15.43 -5.47 -10.60
C GLU A 195 14.48 -4.56 -11.39
N LEU A 196 14.16 -3.37 -10.86
CA LEU A 196 13.39 -2.36 -11.57
C LEU A 196 14.12 -1.86 -12.81
N LYS A 197 15.43 -1.57 -12.70
CA LYS A 197 16.25 -1.16 -13.85
C LYS A 197 16.32 -2.23 -14.93
N GLU A 198 16.47 -3.50 -14.55
CA GLU A 198 16.43 -4.63 -15.48
C GLU A 198 15.09 -4.72 -16.24
N ARG A 199 14.00 -4.27 -15.62
CA ARG A 199 12.67 -4.17 -16.22
C ARG A 199 12.40 -2.83 -16.92
N ASN A 200 13.44 -2.04 -17.17
CA ASN A 200 13.36 -0.72 -17.79
C ASN A 200 12.54 0.31 -16.97
N TYR A 201 12.61 0.25 -15.64
CA TYR A 201 12.18 1.32 -14.74
C TYR A 201 13.42 2.03 -14.20
N SER A 202 13.87 3.06 -14.91
CA SER A 202 15.13 3.77 -14.67
C SER A 202 14.94 5.28 -14.67
N SER A 203 15.92 6.02 -14.15
CA SER A 203 15.86 7.49 -14.20
C SER A 203 15.95 8.05 -15.62
N ASP A 204 16.67 7.36 -16.50
CA ASP A 204 16.74 7.73 -17.92
C ASP A 204 15.35 7.71 -18.56
N ARG A 205 14.55 6.68 -18.29
CA ARG A 205 13.17 6.61 -18.79
C ARG A 205 12.22 7.57 -18.04
N LEU A 206 12.22 7.52 -16.71
CA LEU A 206 11.19 8.18 -15.90
C LEU A 206 11.47 9.68 -15.65
N TYR A 207 12.73 10.10 -15.66
CA TYR A 207 13.12 11.50 -15.53
C TYR A 207 13.71 12.11 -16.80
N LYS A 208 14.11 11.30 -17.80
CA LYS A 208 14.98 11.72 -18.90
C LYS A 208 16.34 12.21 -18.45
N ASP A 209 16.79 11.68 -17.32
CA ASP A 209 18.05 12.08 -16.71
C ASP A 209 18.64 10.90 -15.94
N PRO A 210 19.61 10.16 -16.52
CA PRO A 210 20.24 9.02 -15.85
C PRO A 210 21.01 9.43 -14.58
N THR A 211 21.34 10.71 -14.41
CA THR A 211 22.03 11.21 -13.21
C THR A 211 21.13 11.25 -11.97
N LYS A 212 19.81 11.07 -12.15
CA LYS A 212 18.83 11.00 -11.05
C LYS A 212 18.73 9.62 -10.40
N ASP A 213 19.51 8.64 -10.86
CA ASP A 213 19.59 7.34 -10.19
C ASP A 213 20.14 7.51 -8.77
N ARG A 214 19.59 6.70 -7.86
CA ARG A 214 19.99 6.73 -6.45
C ARG A 214 21.48 6.50 -6.26
N ILE A 215 22.06 7.25 -5.33
CA ILE A 215 23.43 7.08 -4.87
C ILE A 215 23.38 7.05 -3.34
N VAL A 216 23.47 5.84 -2.78
CA VAL A 216 23.65 5.64 -1.35
C VAL A 216 25.07 5.17 -1.11
N PRO A 217 25.96 5.97 -0.51
CA PRO A 217 27.33 5.56 -0.22
C PRO A 217 27.37 4.38 0.74
N ASP A 218 28.33 3.48 0.56
CA ASP A 218 28.60 2.40 1.52
C ASP A 218 29.18 2.98 2.82
N LEU A 219 28.88 2.35 3.95
CA LEU A 219 29.50 2.73 5.22
C LEU A 219 30.98 2.36 5.21
N LYS A 220 31.83 3.33 5.57
CA LYS A 220 33.28 3.14 5.67
C LYS A 220 33.64 2.08 6.73
N ASP A 221 32.90 2.05 7.83
CA ASP A 221 33.11 1.14 8.96
C ASP A 221 31.77 0.61 9.46
N VAL A 222 31.41 -0.59 9.00
CA VAL A 222 30.15 -1.26 9.35
C VAL A 222 30.16 -1.72 10.82
N SER A 223 31.32 -2.06 11.37
CA SER A 223 31.43 -2.56 12.75
C SER A 223 30.97 -1.52 13.76
N LYS A 224 31.32 -0.25 13.54
CA LYS A 224 30.89 0.90 14.35
C LYS A 224 29.38 1.16 14.30
N ALA A 225 28.69 0.65 13.29
CA ALA A 225 27.24 0.76 13.16
C ALA A 225 26.48 -0.37 13.89
N THR A 226 27.21 -1.25 14.60
CA THR A 226 26.65 -2.46 15.20
C THR A 226 27.10 -2.70 16.64
N ILE A 227 26.30 -3.45 17.39
CA ILE A 227 26.63 -4.01 18.70
C ILE A 227 26.43 -5.51 18.59
N VAL A 228 27.45 -6.31 18.92
CA VAL A 228 27.39 -7.78 18.78
C VAL A 228 27.45 -8.44 20.14
N ASN A 229 26.48 -9.31 20.42
CA ASN A 229 26.40 -10.08 21.66
C ASN A 229 26.47 -11.57 21.32
N PHE A 230 27.39 -12.30 21.96
CA PHE A 230 27.57 -13.74 21.74
C PHE A 230 27.09 -14.55 22.94
N HIS A 231 26.60 -15.75 22.65
CA HIS A 231 26.20 -16.76 23.61
C HIS A 231 26.79 -18.11 23.20
N LYS A 232 27.47 -18.77 24.14
CA LYS A 232 28.01 -20.12 23.94
C LYS A 232 26.89 -21.15 23.90
N VAL A 233 27.04 -22.13 23.02
CA VAL A 233 26.10 -23.24 22.89
C VAL A 233 26.81 -24.52 23.31
N THR A 234 26.23 -25.26 24.24
CA THR A 234 26.73 -26.60 24.60
C THR A 234 26.57 -27.52 23.39
N SER A 235 27.69 -27.97 22.82
CA SER A 235 27.75 -28.78 21.61
C SER A 235 29.04 -29.61 21.60
N ALA A 236 29.05 -30.73 20.88
CA ALA A 236 30.26 -31.50 20.60
C ALA A 236 31.22 -30.79 19.62
N TYR A 237 30.76 -29.69 19.02
CA TYR A 237 31.47 -28.84 18.07
C TYR A 237 31.67 -27.44 18.65
N LYS A 238 32.66 -26.69 18.16
CA LYS A 238 32.85 -25.28 18.54
C LYS A 238 31.73 -24.42 17.91
N LYS A 239 30.61 -24.35 18.62
CA LYS A 239 29.37 -23.69 18.18
C LYS A 239 29.06 -22.46 19.03
N GLU A 240 28.85 -21.33 18.37
CA GLU A 240 28.37 -20.10 19.01
C GLU A 240 27.22 -19.44 18.24
N ASN A 241 26.50 -18.62 18.99
CA ASN A 241 25.29 -17.92 18.58
C ASN A 241 25.50 -16.42 18.85
N GLY A 242 25.41 -15.58 17.83
CA GLY A 242 25.61 -14.14 17.92
C GLY A 242 24.37 -13.35 17.53
N THR A 243 24.02 -12.32 18.28
CA THR A 243 23.03 -11.31 17.88
C THR A 243 23.72 -10.01 17.55
N VAL A 244 23.54 -9.52 16.33
CA VAL A 244 24.11 -8.28 15.80
C VAL A 244 23.02 -7.21 15.75
N PHE A 245 23.08 -6.24 16.65
CA PHE A 245 22.17 -5.09 16.65
C PHE A 245 22.72 -3.94 15.81
N THR A 246 22.03 -3.57 14.75
CA THR A 246 22.35 -2.42 13.89
C THR A 246 21.65 -1.17 14.43
N HIS A 247 22.38 -0.09 14.69
CA HIS A 247 21.77 1.21 15.05
C HIS A 247 21.74 2.19 13.87
N THR A 248 22.36 1.81 12.75
CA THR A 248 22.25 2.45 11.44
C THR A 248 21.75 1.41 10.44
N LEU A 249 20.92 1.81 9.48
CA LEU A 249 20.44 0.90 8.44
C LEU A 249 21.58 0.50 7.50
N LEU A 250 21.72 -0.81 7.27
CA LEU A 250 22.81 -1.41 6.48
C LEU A 250 22.26 -1.95 5.16
N LYS A 251 23.06 -1.92 4.11
CA LYS A 251 22.73 -2.58 2.84
C LYS A 251 22.93 -4.09 2.99
N LYS A 252 22.27 -4.87 2.13
CA LYS A 252 22.46 -6.32 2.06
C LYS A 252 23.95 -6.72 1.99
N LYS A 253 24.71 -6.14 1.07
CA LYS A 253 26.16 -6.42 0.94
C LYS A 253 26.99 -6.03 2.17
N GLU A 254 26.55 -5.03 2.95
CA GLU A 254 27.24 -4.62 4.18
C GLU A 254 27.01 -5.62 5.30
N LEU A 255 25.79 -6.15 5.40
CA LEU A 255 25.44 -7.25 6.31
C LEU A 255 26.22 -8.52 5.97
N GLU A 256 26.25 -8.89 4.68
CA GLU A 256 27.03 -10.02 4.16
C GLU A 256 28.52 -9.90 4.53
N LYS A 257 29.12 -8.73 4.29
CA LYS A 257 30.52 -8.44 4.60
C LYS A 257 30.80 -8.50 6.10
N LEU A 258 29.94 -7.92 6.93
CA LEU A 258 30.10 -7.93 8.39
C LEU A 258 30.02 -9.36 8.94
N GLY A 259 29.06 -10.16 8.46
CA GLY A 259 28.93 -11.56 8.85
C GLY A 259 30.17 -12.38 8.55
N TYR A 260 30.72 -12.21 7.34
CA TYR A 260 31.97 -12.85 6.95
C TYR A 260 33.15 -12.43 7.83
N GLN A 261 33.28 -11.13 8.13
CA GLN A 261 34.33 -10.61 9.03
C GLN A 261 34.24 -11.27 10.41
N ILE A 262 33.04 -11.31 11.01
CA ILE A 262 32.81 -11.95 12.30
C ILE A 262 33.14 -13.45 12.24
N ALA A 263 32.68 -14.16 11.21
CA ALA A 263 32.94 -15.59 11.05
C ALA A 263 34.45 -15.89 10.96
N LYS A 264 35.19 -15.07 10.19
CA LYS A 264 36.64 -15.20 10.02
C LYS A 264 37.41 -14.90 11.31
N GLU A 265 37.08 -13.82 12.00
CA GLU A 265 37.75 -13.43 13.25
C GLU A 265 37.56 -14.47 14.36
N ARG A 266 36.37 -15.05 14.44
CA ARG A 266 36.03 -16.06 15.46
C ARG A 266 36.55 -17.44 15.13
N ASN A 267 36.56 -17.78 13.84
CA ASN A 267 36.98 -19.07 13.32
C ASN A 267 36.31 -20.25 14.07
N ASP A 268 34.99 -20.13 14.27
CA ASP A 268 34.17 -21.18 14.87
C ASP A 268 33.80 -22.24 13.83
N GLU A 269 33.64 -23.49 14.24
CA GLU A 269 33.20 -24.56 13.34
C GLU A 269 31.76 -24.34 12.86
N MET A 270 30.94 -23.74 13.73
CA MET A 270 29.55 -23.37 13.47
C MET A 270 29.21 -22.04 14.15
N LEU A 271 28.73 -21.07 13.39
CA LEU A 271 28.33 -19.77 13.89
C LEU A 271 26.97 -19.37 13.32
N THR A 272 26.01 -19.08 14.19
CA THR A 272 24.74 -18.47 13.79
C THR A 272 24.74 -17.00 14.16
N LEU A 273 24.42 -16.12 13.23
CA LEU A 273 24.30 -14.68 13.44
C LEU A 273 22.88 -14.20 13.11
N TRP A 274 22.22 -13.57 14.07
CA TRP A 274 20.96 -12.87 13.87
C TRP A 274 21.18 -11.37 13.81
N PHE A 275 20.94 -10.77 12.65
CA PHE A 275 21.01 -9.32 12.45
C PHE A 275 19.66 -8.69 12.80
N ARG A 276 19.64 -7.66 13.64
CA ARG A 276 18.44 -7.01 14.16
C ARG A 276 18.60 -5.49 14.16
N ARG A 277 17.54 -4.74 13.91
CA ARG A 277 17.56 -3.28 14.10
C ARG A 277 17.40 -2.95 15.59
N LYS A 278 18.24 -2.05 16.11
CA LYS A 278 18.13 -1.55 17.48
C LYS A 278 16.80 -0.79 17.62
N GLY A 279 15.98 -1.18 18.61
CA GLY A 279 14.68 -0.56 18.87
C GLY A 279 13.50 -1.16 18.09
N ALA A 280 13.71 -2.18 17.25
CA ALA A 280 12.60 -2.91 16.63
C ALA A 280 11.81 -3.72 17.70
N PRO A 281 10.46 -3.70 17.69
CA PRO A 281 9.64 -4.46 18.64
C PRO A 281 9.95 -5.96 18.58
N ARG A 282 10.11 -6.60 19.75
CA ARG A 282 10.27 -8.07 19.90
C ARG A 282 11.44 -8.74 19.15
N GLY A 283 12.46 -7.98 18.77
CA GLY A 283 13.70 -8.55 18.22
C GLY A 283 13.56 -9.05 16.77
N VAL A 284 12.84 -8.31 15.93
CA VAL A 284 12.71 -8.60 14.49
C VAL A 284 14.08 -8.85 13.87
N ASN A 285 14.28 -10.05 13.33
CA ASN A 285 15.45 -10.42 12.56
C ASN A 285 15.33 -9.79 11.16
N ILE A 286 16.38 -9.12 10.71
CA ILE A 286 16.54 -8.63 9.34
C ILE A 286 17.06 -9.77 8.44
N LEU A 287 18.02 -10.51 8.97
CA LEU A 287 18.78 -11.54 8.29
C LEU A 287 19.27 -12.52 9.35
N THR A 288 19.14 -13.81 9.07
CA THR A 288 19.86 -14.86 9.79
C THR A 288 20.95 -15.41 8.88
N GLN A 289 22.19 -15.42 9.35
CA GLN A 289 23.30 -16.10 8.67
C GLN A 289 23.75 -17.29 9.48
N PHE A 290 23.99 -18.39 8.79
CA PHE A 290 24.60 -19.58 9.34
C PHE A 290 25.90 -19.87 8.59
N TRP A 291 26.99 -19.87 9.34
CA TRP A 291 28.35 -20.12 8.86
C TRP A 291 28.84 -21.46 9.41
N SER A 292 29.40 -22.31 8.55
CA SER A 292 30.00 -23.60 8.96
C SER A 292 31.28 -23.90 8.19
N GLN A 293 32.22 -24.62 8.80
CA GLN A 293 33.42 -25.12 8.11
C GLN A 293 33.21 -26.47 7.41
N GLY A 294 31.98 -26.98 7.37
CA GLY A 294 31.64 -28.23 6.65
C GLY A 294 31.88 -29.53 7.43
N ASN A 295 32.37 -29.43 8.67
CA ASN A 295 32.55 -30.57 9.56
C ASN A 295 31.22 -30.92 10.26
N GLY A 296 30.48 -31.92 9.73
CA GLY A 296 29.31 -32.50 10.40
C GLY A 296 28.17 -33.01 9.50
N LYS A 297 26.90 -32.93 9.95
CA LYS A 297 25.68 -33.41 9.26
C LYS A 297 25.48 -32.74 7.90
N ARG A 298 24.98 -33.54 6.96
CA ARG A 298 24.80 -33.22 5.53
C ARG A 298 24.05 -31.91 5.24
N TRP A 299 23.09 -31.51 6.08
CA TRP A 299 22.32 -30.27 5.89
C TRP A 299 23.10 -28.99 6.24
N TRP A 300 24.27 -29.11 6.90
CA TRP A 300 25.18 -27.98 7.12
C TRP A 300 25.98 -27.61 5.87
N ASN A 301 25.97 -28.48 4.85
CA ASN A 301 26.80 -28.37 3.65
C ASN A 301 26.01 -27.91 2.42
N THR A 302 24.79 -27.41 2.58
CA THR A 302 23.88 -27.01 1.48
C THR A 302 23.94 -25.52 1.15
N GLY A 303 24.97 -24.80 1.59
CA GLY A 303 25.13 -23.35 1.41
C GLY A 303 26.12 -22.95 0.31
N LYS A 304 26.37 -21.64 0.21
CA LYS A 304 27.38 -21.05 -0.69
C LYS A 304 28.76 -21.15 -0.05
N ASN A 305 29.74 -21.69 -0.77
CA ASN A 305 31.14 -21.66 -0.33
C ASN A 305 31.68 -20.22 -0.36
N VAL A 306 32.25 -19.77 0.75
CA VAL A 306 32.89 -18.48 0.94
C VAL A 306 34.19 -18.72 1.71
N ASP A 307 35.31 -18.72 1.00
CA ASP A 307 36.63 -19.10 1.53
C ASP A 307 36.57 -20.50 2.19
N GLN A 308 37.01 -20.63 3.45
CA GLN A 308 36.94 -21.87 4.23
C GLN A 308 35.55 -22.18 4.84
N PHE A 309 34.55 -21.32 4.60
CA PHE A 309 33.22 -21.46 5.19
C PHE A 309 32.14 -21.78 4.14
N ILE A 310 31.04 -22.35 4.63
CA ILE A 310 29.78 -22.55 3.94
C ILE A 310 28.77 -21.60 4.59
N LEU A 311 28.23 -20.68 3.79
CA LEU A 311 27.23 -19.69 4.19
C LEU A 311 25.82 -20.14 3.77
N GLN A 312 24.90 -20.15 4.72
CA GLN A 312 23.46 -20.17 4.46
C GLN A 312 22.85 -18.87 4.98
N GLU A 313 21.97 -18.25 4.19
CA GLU A 313 21.28 -17.03 4.58
C GLU A 313 19.79 -17.25 4.54
N ASP A 314 19.12 -16.79 5.59
CA ASP A 314 17.68 -16.72 5.65
C ASP A 314 17.23 -15.26 5.76
N TRP A 315 16.67 -14.78 4.66
CA TRP A 315 16.02 -13.48 4.52
C TRP A 315 14.49 -13.59 4.68
N SER A 316 13.95 -14.80 4.92
CA SER A 316 12.51 -15.05 5.08
C SER A 316 12.00 -14.76 6.50
N ASP A 317 12.88 -14.87 7.51
CA ASP A 317 12.64 -14.44 8.90
C ASP A 317 12.45 -12.90 9.03
N SER A 318 12.62 -12.16 7.93
CA SER A 318 12.54 -10.70 7.87
C SER A 318 11.15 -10.16 7.63
N PHE A 319 10.13 -10.78 8.20
CA PHE A 319 8.83 -10.14 8.20
C PHE A 319 8.75 -9.07 9.29
N TYR A 320 9.57 -8.02 9.12
CA TYR A 320 9.29 -6.71 9.68
C TYR A 320 7.81 -6.37 9.43
N ILE A 321 7.28 -6.70 8.25
CA ILE A 321 5.85 -6.55 7.93
C ILE A 321 4.94 -7.51 8.72
N TYR A 322 5.14 -8.83 8.71
CA TYR A 322 4.22 -9.78 9.39
C TYR A 322 4.21 -9.59 10.90
N GLN A 323 5.37 -9.36 11.54
CA GLN A 323 5.41 -9.05 12.98
C GLN A 323 4.85 -7.64 13.28
N LEU A 324 5.19 -6.57 12.53
CA LEU A 324 4.53 -5.27 12.77
C LEU A 324 3.01 -5.32 12.53
N VAL A 325 2.54 -6.10 11.57
CA VAL A 325 1.11 -6.19 11.23
C VAL A 325 0.35 -7.09 12.20
N LEU A 326 0.93 -8.19 12.67
CA LEU A 326 0.23 -9.15 13.55
C LEU A 326 0.53 -8.98 15.04
N THR A 327 1.73 -8.55 15.42
CA THR A 327 2.10 -8.39 16.84
C THR A 327 1.90 -6.99 17.40
N ASP A 328 1.74 -5.99 16.52
CA ASP A 328 1.34 -4.62 16.83
C ASP A 328 0.03 -4.26 16.06
N SER A 329 -0.88 -5.24 15.88
CA SER A 329 -2.15 -5.05 15.15
C SER A 329 -2.96 -3.85 15.65
N ASP A 330 -2.92 -3.58 16.96
CA ASP A 330 -3.60 -2.44 17.60
C ASP A 330 -3.01 -1.08 17.18
N LYS A 331 -1.81 -1.07 16.58
CA LYS A 331 -1.15 0.13 16.03
C LYS A 331 -1.26 0.22 14.51
N VAL A 332 -1.69 -0.85 13.84
CA VAL A 332 -1.93 -0.86 12.40
C VAL A 332 -3.41 -0.59 12.18
N ASN A 333 -3.77 0.69 12.12
CA ASN A 333 -5.10 1.10 11.66
C ASN A 333 -5.26 0.70 10.19
N ARG A 334 -5.82 -0.50 9.95
CA ARG A 334 -6.37 -0.82 8.64
C ARG A 334 -7.40 0.23 8.28
N LYS A 335 -7.53 0.54 7.00
CA LYS A 335 -8.57 1.46 6.52
C LYS A 335 -9.47 0.67 5.61
N VAL A 336 -10.70 0.50 6.05
CA VAL A 336 -11.73 -0.20 5.28
C VAL A 336 -12.31 0.77 4.27
N LEU A 337 -12.51 0.33 3.04
CA LEU A 337 -13.21 1.15 2.04
C LEU A 337 -14.63 1.45 2.52
N PRO A 338 -15.14 2.68 2.31
CA PRO A 338 -16.53 2.98 2.62
C PRO A 338 -17.44 2.08 1.78
N GLN A 339 -18.52 1.60 2.38
CA GLN A 339 -19.50 0.79 1.67
C GLN A 339 -20.12 1.60 0.53
N SER A 340 -20.22 0.97 -0.65
CA SER A 340 -20.80 1.57 -1.84
C SER A 340 -22.27 1.91 -1.61
N LYS A 341 -22.72 3.07 -2.13
CA LYS A 341 -24.15 3.46 -2.08
C LYS A 341 -25.06 2.43 -2.76
N ASN A 342 -24.53 1.72 -3.75
CA ASN A 342 -25.22 0.70 -4.53
C ASN A 342 -24.85 -0.73 -4.08
N ALA A 343 -24.32 -0.90 -2.87
CA ALA A 343 -23.98 -2.21 -2.34
C ALA A 343 -25.21 -3.13 -2.29
N VAL A 344 -25.02 -4.38 -2.70
CA VAL A 344 -26.05 -5.41 -2.73
C VAL A 344 -26.27 -5.98 -1.33
N GLU A 345 -27.53 -5.99 -0.89
CA GLU A 345 -27.94 -6.68 0.34
C GLU A 345 -27.76 -8.18 0.16
N VAL A 346 -26.83 -8.78 0.89
CA VAL A 346 -26.57 -10.21 0.81
C VAL A 346 -27.59 -10.97 1.63
N ILE A 347 -28.38 -11.77 0.92
CA ILE A 347 -29.26 -12.76 1.52
C ILE A 347 -28.44 -14.04 1.65
N LEU A 348 -28.45 -14.62 2.83
CA LEU A 348 -27.90 -15.93 3.08
C LEU A 348 -28.82 -16.63 4.06
N ASP A 349 -29.49 -17.70 3.66
CA ASP A 349 -30.34 -18.51 4.53
C ASP A 349 -29.89 -19.96 4.52
N VAL A 350 -30.06 -20.61 5.67
CA VAL A 350 -29.67 -22.01 5.87
C VAL A 350 -30.86 -22.76 6.44
N LYS A 351 -31.24 -23.85 5.79
CA LYS A 351 -32.33 -24.73 6.21
C LYS A 351 -31.88 -26.19 6.23
N LEU A 352 -32.35 -26.92 7.22
CA LEU A 352 -32.15 -28.36 7.30
C LEU A 352 -33.32 -29.08 6.63
N LEU A 353 -33.02 -29.82 5.57
CA LEU A 353 -33.95 -30.73 4.92
C LEU A 353 -33.50 -32.17 5.20
N ARG A 354 -34.41 -33.13 5.04
CA ARG A 354 -34.06 -34.54 5.27
C ARG A 354 -32.91 -34.99 4.34
N GLY A 355 -31.76 -35.29 4.94
CA GLY A 355 -30.54 -35.71 4.23
C GLY A 355 -29.83 -34.60 3.44
N LYS A 356 -30.26 -33.34 3.54
CA LYS A 356 -29.63 -32.20 2.85
C LYS A 356 -29.61 -30.93 3.70
N LEU A 357 -28.51 -30.19 3.64
CA LEU A 357 -28.45 -28.80 4.10
C LEU A 357 -28.68 -27.89 2.90
N HIS A 358 -29.74 -27.09 2.94
CA HIS A 358 -30.06 -26.11 1.90
C HIS A 358 -29.51 -24.75 2.29
N ILE A 359 -28.74 -24.16 1.39
CA ILE A 359 -28.18 -22.82 1.52
C ILE A 359 -28.73 -21.99 0.38
N LYS A 360 -29.40 -20.89 0.71
CA LYS A 360 -29.91 -19.93 -0.27
C LYS A 360 -29.11 -18.64 -0.18
N THR A 361 -28.55 -18.17 -1.28
CA THR A 361 -27.81 -16.89 -1.32
C THR A 361 -27.82 -16.22 -2.67
N ASN A 362 -27.82 -14.89 -2.68
CA ASN A 362 -27.71 -14.06 -3.89
C ASN A 362 -26.26 -13.55 -4.16
N LEU A 363 -25.26 -14.15 -3.52
CA LEU A 363 -23.86 -13.80 -3.75
C LEU A 363 -23.45 -14.00 -5.21
N TYR A 364 -22.62 -13.09 -5.73
CA TYR A 364 -22.04 -13.23 -7.06
C TYR A 364 -21.32 -14.57 -7.23
N ALA A 365 -21.34 -15.10 -8.45
CA ALA A 365 -20.62 -16.31 -8.81
C ALA A 365 -19.12 -16.24 -8.44
N GLY A 366 -18.56 -17.38 -8.06
CA GLY A 366 -17.16 -17.50 -7.63
C GLY A 366 -16.92 -17.28 -6.15
N ALA A 367 -17.92 -16.86 -5.36
CA ALA A 367 -17.80 -16.72 -3.91
C ALA A 367 -17.53 -18.09 -3.27
N ARG A 368 -16.47 -18.19 -2.47
CA ARG A 368 -16.15 -19.39 -1.69
C ARG A 368 -16.73 -19.27 -0.29
N LEU A 369 -17.77 -20.06 -0.05
CA LEU A 369 -18.40 -20.22 1.25
C LEU A 369 -17.88 -21.49 1.93
N PHE A 370 -17.43 -21.36 3.17
CA PHE A 370 -17.04 -22.47 4.03
C PHE A 370 -18.18 -22.74 5.01
N ILE A 371 -18.65 -23.98 5.03
CA ILE A 371 -19.75 -24.41 5.88
C ILE A 371 -19.20 -25.41 6.86
N THR A 372 -19.33 -25.09 8.14
CA THR A 372 -18.86 -25.93 9.24
C THR A 372 -20.00 -26.23 10.19
N GLY A 373 -19.97 -27.42 10.77
CA GLY A 373 -20.85 -27.87 11.84
C GLY A 373 -20.19 -29.05 12.56
N GLU A 374 -20.85 -29.60 13.58
CA GLU A 374 -20.30 -30.75 14.30
C GLU A 374 -20.03 -31.94 13.35
N GLY A 375 -18.76 -32.34 13.22
CA GLY A 375 -18.35 -33.42 12.32
C GLY A 375 -18.54 -33.16 10.82
N TYR A 376 -18.93 -31.94 10.42
CA TYR A 376 -19.28 -31.59 9.04
C TYR A 376 -18.50 -30.38 8.54
N SER A 377 -17.89 -30.51 7.36
CA SER A 377 -17.25 -29.39 6.67
C SER A 377 -17.39 -29.53 5.16
N LYS A 378 -17.83 -28.46 4.50
CA LYS A 378 -17.94 -28.37 3.04
C LYS A 378 -17.59 -26.97 2.56
N THR A 379 -17.14 -26.88 1.32
CA THR A 379 -16.98 -25.61 0.60
C THR A 379 -17.99 -25.56 -0.54
N VAL A 380 -18.70 -24.43 -0.65
CA VAL A 380 -19.56 -24.10 -1.79
C VAL A 380 -18.88 -22.99 -2.59
N ILE A 381 -18.89 -23.14 -3.92
CA ILE A 381 -18.52 -22.07 -4.84
C ILE A 381 -19.80 -21.66 -5.55
N THR A 382 -20.21 -20.40 -5.37
CA THR A 382 -21.42 -19.89 -6.00
C THR A 382 -21.30 -19.87 -7.52
N GLN A 383 -22.43 -20.07 -8.21
CA GLN A 383 -22.52 -20.16 -9.67
C GLN A 383 -23.41 -19.04 -10.21
N GLU A 384 -23.26 -18.71 -11.49
CA GLU A 384 -24.13 -17.71 -12.13
C GLU A 384 -25.58 -18.22 -12.21
N ASN A 385 -26.53 -17.33 -11.93
CA ASN A 385 -27.97 -17.62 -11.94
C ASN A 385 -28.39 -18.80 -11.05
N CYS A 386 -27.65 -19.07 -9.96
CA CYS A 386 -27.95 -20.13 -9.01
C CYS A 386 -27.92 -19.58 -7.59
N ASP A 387 -29.08 -19.54 -6.95
CA ASP A 387 -29.21 -19.04 -5.58
C ASP A 387 -29.34 -20.18 -4.56
N ASP A 388 -29.64 -21.40 -5.00
CA ASP A 388 -29.98 -22.53 -4.13
C ASP A 388 -28.93 -23.65 -4.20
N TYR A 389 -28.32 -23.97 -3.06
CA TYR A 389 -27.26 -24.96 -2.93
C TYR A 389 -27.68 -26.05 -1.95
N TYR A 390 -27.65 -27.31 -2.41
CA TYR A 390 -28.05 -28.46 -1.61
C TYR A 390 -26.83 -29.34 -1.31
N LEU A 391 -26.43 -29.36 -0.04
CA LEU A 391 -25.29 -30.13 0.41
C LEU A 391 -25.73 -31.44 1.08
N PRO A 392 -25.16 -32.60 0.71
CA PRO A 392 -25.54 -33.87 1.32
C PRO A 392 -25.08 -33.94 2.78
N ILE A 393 -25.98 -34.38 3.65
CA ILE A 393 -25.72 -34.69 5.07
C ILE A 393 -26.28 -36.07 5.39
N ASP A 394 -25.90 -36.64 6.54
CA ASP A 394 -26.47 -37.90 7.01
C ASP A 394 -28.00 -37.74 7.23
N PRO A 395 -28.85 -38.58 6.63
CA PRO A 395 -30.31 -38.51 6.77
C PRO A 395 -30.83 -38.68 8.21
N SER A 396 -30.01 -39.18 9.13
CA SER A 396 -30.33 -39.31 10.56
C SER A 396 -30.22 -37.98 11.32
N VAL A 397 -29.53 -36.99 10.77
CA VAL A 397 -29.36 -35.67 11.40
C VAL A 397 -30.68 -34.90 11.33
N ASN A 398 -31.30 -34.64 12.48
CA ASN A 398 -32.57 -33.93 12.61
C ASN A 398 -32.43 -32.48 13.13
N ARG A 399 -31.25 -32.13 13.64
CA ARG A 399 -30.84 -30.79 14.05
C ARG A 399 -29.38 -30.60 13.70
N MET A 400 -29.01 -29.41 13.26
CA MET A 400 -27.63 -29.06 12.98
C MET A 400 -27.35 -27.62 13.40
N GLU A 401 -26.28 -27.47 14.17
CA GLU A 401 -25.70 -26.19 14.55
C GLU A 401 -24.37 -26.01 13.81
N GLY A 402 -24.10 -24.79 13.36
CA GLY A 402 -22.92 -24.51 12.56
C GLY A 402 -22.80 -23.07 12.10
N GLN A 403 -21.90 -22.87 11.15
CA GLN A 403 -21.58 -21.57 10.61
C GLN A 403 -21.34 -21.65 9.09
N VAL A 404 -21.82 -20.64 8.37
CA VAL A 404 -21.42 -20.35 7.01
C VAL A 404 -20.50 -19.14 7.03
N THR A 405 -19.33 -19.27 6.42
CA THR A 405 -18.27 -18.27 6.41
C THR A 405 -17.87 -17.94 4.98
N LEU A 406 -18.03 -16.67 4.58
CA LEU A 406 -17.34 -16.10 3.42
C LEU A 406 -15.97 -15.64 3.90
N ALA A 407 -14.91 -16.35 3.47
CA ALA A 407 -13.55 -16.00 3.86
C ALA A 407 -13.17 -14.58 3.45
N THR A 408 -12.23 -13.98 4.19
CA THR A 408 -11.68 -12.65 3.93
C THR A 408 -11.33 -12.42 2.46
N PRO A 409 -11.46 -11.19 1.92
CA PRO A 409 -11.23 -10.91 0.51
C PRO A 409 -9.93 -11.50 -0.06
N SER A 410 -8.84 -11.49 0.70
CA SER A 410 -7.54 -12.03 0.26
C SER A 410 -7.52 -13.53 -0.05
N LEU A 411 -8.55 -14.28 0.34
CA LEU A 411 -8.70 -15.71 0.07
C LEU A 411 -9.77 -16.02 -1.00
N GLN A 412 -10.46 -14.99 -1.49
CA GLN A 412 -11.49 -15.14 -2.52
C GLN A 412 -10.91 -15.07 -3.94
N PRO A 413 -11.57 -15.68 -4.94
CA PRO A 413 -11.19 -15.54 -6.33
C PRO A 413 -11.29 -14.10 -6.84
N LYS A 414 -10.40 -13.73 -7.76
CA LYS A 414 -10.36 -12.39 -8.35
C LYS A 414 -11.68 -12.00 -9.01
N ASP A 415 -12.27 -12.91 -9.80
CA ASP A 415 -13.51 -12.64 -10.55
C ASP A 415 -14.70 -12.33 -9.62
N PHE A 416 -14.72 -12.91 -8.42
CA PHE A 416 -15.70 -12.57 -7.39
C PHE A 416 -15.43 -11.16 -6.82
N LEU A 417 -14.18 -10.85 -6.49
CA LEU A 417 -13.77 -9.55 -5.95
C LEU A 417 -13.99 -8.40 -6.93
N GLU A 418 -13.88 -8.62 -8.23
CA GLU A 418 -14.20 -7.62 -9.26
C GLU A 418 -15.66 -7.14 -9.17
N LYS A 419 -16.58 -7.98 -8.68
CA LYS A 419 -17.99 -7.63 -8.43
C LYS A 419 -18.21 -7.19 -6.99
N ALA A 420 -17.72 -7.96 -6.02
CA ALA A 420 -17.92 -7.73 -4.59
C ALA A 420 -17.18 -6.51 -4.03
N GLY A 421 -16.10 -6.08 -4.68
CA GLY A 421 -15.20 -5.05 -4.18
C GLY A 421 -13.99 -5.64 -3.45
N ILE A 422 -12.92 -4.84 -3.33
CA ILE A 422 -11.62 -5.23 -2.75
C ILE A 422 -11.77 -5.61 -1.27
N ASP A 423 -12.62 -4.89 -0.57
CA ASP A 423 -12.96 -5.06 0.84
C ASP A 423 -14.41 -5.57 0.99
N PHE A 424 -15.02 -6.15 -0.05
CA PHE A 424 -16.46 -6.41 -0.12
C PHE A 424 -17.35 -5.15 -0.01
N GLU A 425 -16.84 -3.97 -0.38
CA GLU A 425 -17.57 -2.69 -0.27
C GLU A 425 -18.83 -2.62 -1.11
N ASN A 426 -19.00 -3.50 -2.11
CA ASN A 426 -20.23 -3.63 -2.88
C ASN A 426 -21.22 -4.65 -2.28
N LEU A 427 -20.91 -5.21 -1.11
CA LEU A 427 -21.80 -6.11 -0.37
C LEU A 427 -22.21 -5.47 0.97
N LYS A 428 -23.46 -5.69 1.38
CA LYS A 428 -24.01 -5.23 2.66
C LYS A 428 -24.95 -6.27 3.29
N GLY A 429 -25.48 -5.93 4.46
CA GLY A 429 -26.39 -6.77 5.22
C GLY A 429 -25.72 -7.56 6.33
N ASP A 430 -26.54 -8.20 7.17
CA ASP A 430 -26.11 -8.78 8.45
C ASP A 430 -25.06 -9.89 8.29
N PHE A 431 -25.03 -10.56 7.14
CA PHE A 431 -24.03 -11.57 6.85
C PHE A 431 -22.63 -10.98 6.74
N ILE A 432 -22.48 -9.79 6.13
CA ILE A 432 -21.17 -9.19 5.85
C ILE A 432 -20.71 -8.39 7.07
N LYS A 433 -19.73 -8.92 7.79
CA LYS A 433 -19.14 -8.29 8.96
C LYS A 433 -18.01 -7.36 8.55
N ARG A 434 -18.31 -6.05 8.57
CA ARG A 434 -17.34 -4.95 8.44
C ARG A 434 -17.23 -4.30 9.83
N ASP A 435 -16.40 -4.86 10.71
CA ASP A 435 -16.19 -4.22 12.02
C ASP A 435 -15.37 -2.93 11.83
N ASN A 436 -15.90 -1.81 12.33
CA ASN A 436 -15.21 -0.52 12.33
C ASN A 436 -14.06 -0.47 13.35
N ASN A 437 -14.03 -1.38 14.32
CA ASN A 437 -13.00 -1.42 15.36
C ASN A 437 -11.68 -2.07 14.89
N MET A 438 -11.53 -2.39 13.60
CA MET A 438 -10.28 -2.79 12.93
C MET A 438 -9.54 -4.03 13.47
N LEU A 439 -10.09 -4.71 14.48
CA LEU A 439 -9.49 -5.89 15.11
C LEU A 439 -9.77 -7.21 14.35
N SER A 440 -10.84 -7.26 13.56
CA SER A 440 -11.21 -8.44 12.76
C SER A 440 -11.10 -8.21 11.26
N LEU A 441 -10.71 -9.24 10.51
CA LEU A 441 -10.76 -9.25 9.05
C LEU A 441 -12.22 -9.09 8.56
N ILE A 442 -12.42 -8.32 7.49
CA ILE A 442 -13.70 -8.29 6.80
C ILE A 442 -14.02 -9.71 6.32
N SER A 443 -15.21 -10.19 6.64
CA SER A 443 -15.66 -11.54 6.28
C SER A 443 -17.18 -11.59 6.28
N GLY A 444 -17.75 -12.64 5.70
CA GLY A 444 -19.17 -12.96 5.89
C GLY A 444 -19.31 -14.07 6.92
N ILE A 445 -20.18 -13.91 7.92
CA ILE A 445 -20.42 -14.92 8.95
C ILE A 445 -21.91 -15.00 9.24
N LYS A 446 -22.51 -16.19 9.10
CA LYS A 446 -23.85 -16.52 9.58
C LYS A 446 -23.80 -17.82 10.37
N GLU A 447 -24.09 -17.72 11.65
CA GLU A 447 -24.37 -18.90 12.48
C GLU A 447 -25.78 -19.42 12.16
N PHE A 448 -25.96 -20.72 12.24
CA PHE A 448 -27.25 -21.37 12.07
C PHE A 448 -27.45 -22.45 13.12
N ASP A 449 -28.69 -22.56 13.60
CA ASP A 449 -29.21 -23.68 14.36
C ASP A 449 -30.55 -24.04 13.72
N CYS A 450 -30.54 -25.14 12.97
CA CYS A 450 -31.68 -25.55 12.16
C CYS A 450 -32.14 -26.95 12.56
N LYS A 451 -33.46 -27.13 12.61
CA LYS A 451 -34.13 -28.42 12.80
C LYS A 451 -34.88 -28.76 11.52
N ILE A 452 -35.06 -30.04 11.22
CA ILE A 452 -35.89 -30.46 10.09
C ILE A 452 -37.28 -29.85 10.28
N GLU A 453 -37.71 -29.03 9.33
CA GLU A 453 -39.10 -28.57 9.25
C GLU A 453 -39.96 -29.82 9.01
N ASN A 454 -40.83 -30.18 9.97
CA ASN A 454 -41.83 -31.21 9.74
C ASN A 454 -42.83 -30.65 8.75
N ASP A 455 -42.86 -31.19 7.53
CA ASP A 455 -43.95 -30.92 6.58
C ASP A 455 -45.27 -31.23 7.28
N SER A 456 -46.13 -30.22 7.41
CA SER A 456 -47.49 -30.33 7.93
C SER A 456 -48.41 -30.92 6.86
#